data_AF-A0A7C1VSD8-F1
#
_entry.id   AF-A0A7C1VSD8-F1
#
_cell.length_a   1.000
_cell.length_b   1.000
_cell.length_c   1.000
_cell.angle_alpha   90.00
_cell.angle_beta   90.00
_cell.angle_gamma   90.00
#
_symmetry.space_group_name_H-M   'P 1'
#
loop_
_entity.id
_entity.type
_entity.pdbx_description
1 polymer ?
#
loop_
_entity_poly.entity_id
_entity_poly.type
_entity_poly.pdbx_seq_one_letter_code
_entity_poly.pdbx_strand_id
1 'polypeptide(L)' 'MEKHISAGEKFADADLIGVPMRVVVSEKSLKAGGIEVKERGKIKAEIISKESLIDHL' A
#
# COMPACT_ATOMS: atom_id res chain seq x y z
N MET A 1 21.58 -7.43 -0.93
CA MET A 1 21.47 -6.18 -0.16
C MET A 1 20.04 -5.70 -0.30
N GLU A 2 19.24 -5.73 0.76
CA GLU A 2 17.96 -5.02 0.75
C GLU A 2 18.26 -3.53 0.60
N LYS A 3 17.73 -2.90 -0.45
CA LYS A 3 17.79 -1.44 -0.54
C LYS A 3 16.97 -0.89 0.63
N HIS A 4 17.62 -0.15 1.53
CA HIS A 4 16.97 0.79 2.44
C HIS A 4 16.41 1.99 1.64
N ILE A 5 15.55 1.73 0.67
CA ILE A 5 14.76 2.75 -0.01
C ILE A 5 13.59 3.12 0.89
N SER A 6 13.40 4.43 1.06
CA SER A 6 12.32 4.97 1.88
C SER A 6 10.96 4.56 1.34
N ALA A 7 9.93 4.58 2.19
CA ALA A 7 8.56 4.32 1.75
C ALA A 7 8.12 5.30 0.65
N GLY A 8 8.54 6.58 0.75
CA GLY A 8 8.25 7.60 -0.25
C GLY A 8 8.85 7.30 -1.62
N GLU A 9 10.09 6.83 -1.68
CA GLU A 9 10.71 6.41 -2.95
C GLU A 9 9.98 5.22 -3.57
N LYS A 10 9.62 4.21 -2.76
CA LYS A 10 8.82 3.06 -3.24
C LYS A 10 7.46 3.51 -3.80
N PHE A 11 6.84 4.51 -3.19
CA PHE A 11 5.57 5.06 -3.64
C PHE A 11 5.71 5.81 -4.97
N ALA A 12 6.77 6.61 -5.11
CA ALA A 12 7.08 7.32 -6.35
C ALA A 12 7.33 6.33 -7.50
N ASP A 13 8.10 5.26 -7.26
CA ASP A 13 8.35 4.22 -8.26
C ASP A 13 7.06 3.49 -8.67
N ALA A 14 6.21 3.11 -7.70
CA ALA A 14 4.93 2.47 -7.98
C ALA A 14 3.97 3.38 -8.76
N ASP A 15 3.94 4.67 -8.43
CA ASP A 15 3.12 5.67 -9.11
C ASP A 15 3.65 5.93 -10.53
N LEU A 16 4.98 5.95 -10.71
CA LEU A 16 5.66 6.12 -12.01
C LEU A 16 5.40 4.94 -12.96
N ILE A 17 5.49 3.71 -12.45
CA ILE A 17 5.21 2.49 -13.23
C ILE A 17 3.71 2.34 -13.52
N GLY A 18 2.86 3.11 -12.82
CA GLY A 18 1.42 3.12 -13.04
C GLY A 18 0.72 1.88 -12.47
N VAL A 19 1.20 1.39 -11.33
CA VAL A 19 0.61 0.22 -10.67
C VAL A 19 -0.88 0.49 -10.38
N PRO A 20 -1.79 -0.42 -10.74
CA PRO A 20 -3.24 -0.22 -10.57
C PRO A 20 -3.67 -0.16 -9.10
N MET A 21 -2.94 -0.83 -8.22
CA MET A 21 -3.23 -0.87 -6.79
C MET A 21 -1.93 -0.97 -5.98
N ARG A 22 -1.81 -0.14 -4.93
CA ARG A 22 -0.67 -0.13 -4.02
C ARG A 22 -1.11 -0.59 -2.64
N VAL A 23 -0.49 -1.66 -2.17
CA VAL A 23 -0.71 -2.21 -0.82
C VAL A 23 0.51 -1.86 0.04
N VAL A 24 0.27 -1.18 1.16
CA VAL A 24 1.32 -0.74 2.10
C VAL A 24 1.15 -1.49 3.41
N VAL A 25 2.18 -2.26 3.75
CA VAL A 25 2.29 -2.98 5.03
C VAL A 25 3.31 -2.26 5.90
N SER A 26 2.87 -1.71 7.02
CA SER A 26 3.73 -1.03 7.99
C SER A 26 3.33 -1.41 9.41
N GLU A 27 4.22 -1.20 10.38
CA GLU A 27 3.85 -1.38 11.79
C GLU A 27 2.65 -0.51 12.19
N LYS A 28 2.51 0.68 11.60
CA LYS A 28 1.39 1.59 11.87
C LYS A 28 0.07 1.01 11.35
N SER A 29 0.04 0.52 10.11
CA SER A 29 -1.17 -0.08 9.54
C SER A 29 -1.56 -1.34 10.30
N LEU A 30 -0.58 -2.18 10.66
CA LEU A 30 -0.80 -3.39 11.45
C LEU A 30 -1.33 -3.06 12.85
N LYS A 31 -0.82 -2.01 13.51
CA LYS A 31 -1.37 -1.51 14.78
C LYS A 31 -2.79 -0.95 14.65
N ALA A 32 -3.14 -0.40 13.48
CA ALA A 32 -4.50 0.05 13.16
C ALA A 32 -5.45 -1.11 12.77
N GLY A 33 -4.97 -2.36 12.80
CA GLY A 33 -5.80 -3.55 12.54
C GLY A 33 -5.85 -3.97 11.08
N GLY A 34 -4.95 -3.48 10.23
CA GLY A 34 -5.03 -3.78 8.80
C GLY A 34 -3.82 -3.37 7.96
N ILE A 35 -4.09 -3.18 6.68
CA ILE A 35 -3.13 -2.77 5.66
C ILE A 35 -3.73 -1.61 4.86
N GLU A 36 -2.87 -0.69 4.43
CA GLU A 36 -3.32 0.46 3.65
C GLU A 36 -3.34 0.08 2.16
N VAL A 37 -4.49 0.24 1.51
CA VAL A 37 -4.68 -0.02 0.08
C VAL A 37 -5.04 1.27 -0.63
N LYS A 38 -4.34 1.57 -1.73
CA LYS A 38 -4.60 2.73 -2.59
C LYS A 38 -4.75 2.29 -4.04
N GLU A 39 -5.92 2.48 -4.61
CA GLU A 39 -6.17 2.25 -6.03
C GLU A 39 -5.73 3.44 -6.90
N ARG A 40 -5.36 3.14 -8.14
CA ARG A 40 -5.01 4.13 -9.16
C ARG A 40 -6.25 4.94 -9.52
N GLY A 41 -6.24 6.22 -9.15
CA GLY A 41 -7.36 7.16 -9.38
C GLY A 41 -8.12 7.53 -8.11
N LYS A 42 -7.99 6.76 -7.02
CA LYS A 42 -8.50 7.17 -5.71
C LYS A 42 -7.52 8.12 -5.02
N ILE A 43 -8.04 9.23 -4.51
CA ILE A 43 -7.24 10.22 -3.76
C ILE A 43 -6.90 9.69 -2.37
N LYS A 44 -7.79 8.90 -1.77
CA LYS A 44 -7.64 8.36 -0.42
C LYS A 44 -7.17 6.91 -0.47
N ALA A 45 -6.34 6.55 0.50
CA ALA A 45 -6.04 5.16 0.84
C ALA A 45 -7.04 4.68 1.91
N GLU A 46 -7.39 3.41 1.85
CA GLU A 46 -8.32 2.74 2.77
C GLU A 46 -7.55 1.72 3.61
N ILE A 47 -7.91 1.57 4.89
CA ILE A 47 -7.35 0.50 5.74
C ILE A 47 -8.35 -0.65 5.74
N ILE A 48 -7.93 -1.79 5.22
CA ILE A 48 -8.71 -3.02 5.22
C ILE A 48 -8.00 -4.09 6.04
N SER A 49 -8.74 -5.09 6.53
CA SER A 49 -8.13 -6.22 7.23
C SER A 49 -7.30 -7.07 6.25
N LYS A 50 -6.33 -7.83 6.77
CA LYS A 50 -5.49 -8.70 5.94
C LYS A 50 -6.30 -9.76 5.21
N GLU A 51 -7.40 -10.23 5.82
CA GLU A 51 -8.28 -11.24 5.25
C GLU A 51 -9.09 -10.66 4.08
N SER A 52 -9.59 -9.43 4.24
CA SER A 52 -10.42 -8.75 3.23
C SER A 52 -9.61 -8.30 2.00
N LEU A 53 -8.27 -8.33 2.08
CA LEU A 53 -7.40 -8.01 0.94
C LEU A 53 -7.69 -8.90 -0.26
N ILE A 54 -7.89 -10.19 -0.04
CA ILE A 54 -8.08 -11.17 -1.11
C ILE A 54 -9.37 -10.85 -1.88
N ASP A 55 -10.39 -10.37 -1.19
CA ASP A 55 -11.67 -9.97 -1.80
C ASP A 55 -11.57 -8.68 -2.62
N HIS A 56 -10.51 -7.89 -2.44
CA HIS A 56 -10.29 -6.63 -3.13
C HIS A 56 -9.35 -6.73 -4.35
N LEU A 57 -8.72 -7.89 -4.58
CA LEU A 57 -7.82 -8.14 -5.72
C LEU A 57 -8.57 -8.59 -6.98
#